data_AF-A0A5C0SK58-F1
#
_entry.id   AF-A0A5C0SK58-F1
#
_cell.length_a   1.000
_cell.length_b   1.000
_cell.length_c   1.000
_cell.angle_alpha   90.00
_cell.angle_beta   90.00
_cell.angle_gamma   90.00
#
_symmetry.space_group_name_H-M   'P 1'
#
loop_
_entity.id
_entity.type
_entity.pdbx_description
1 polymer ?
#
loop_
_entity_poly.entity_id
_entity_poly.type
_entity_poly.pdbx_seq_one_letter_code
_entity_poly.pdbx_strand_id
1 'polypeptide(L)'
;MKRVIRVIKEYKPLPSYILSIVISIEVFSIFLEFGFFQNISPEDTRYFLSALAQVEGAIIAIYITMMIVGIQLTIKDYSGAVIKVYHKNREFWLVVISYVALIILTLTLLQNGETLNSLWLHIVYLWGIFNLVILPLFIYDSFVLFNPEAVIDRFLKIHSLTIERTNNLWTIYKVASKSIQSQNVGATTYLLEKIRAYIRNDLLNRIKTIGRKIEESRAESLDLEEFQLMLAFIEGLTHMLRSLALYTIDQYNSKRISQDEATWILNMIEPIFRIIFADLVISVYPFYFVPEIKENLEYALSQCLLDLELIIEKLQEAPSEIKEELLGRFLDALPHDFVKSLKNAGYEHLAERAERLRELAREKEMNKGDFISI
;
A
#
# COMPACT_ATOMS: atom_id res chain seq x y z
N MET A 1 -2.94 31.49 -15.42
CA MET A 1 -3.87 30.48 -15.99
C MET A 1 -3.28 29.07 -16.09
N LYS A 2 -2.17 28.82 -16.81
CA LYS A 2 -1.58 27.46 -16.96
C LYS A 2 -1.14 26.77 -15.66
N ARG A 3 -0.68 27.54 -14.65
CA ARG A 3 -0.30 27.01 -13.32
C ARG A 3 -1.52 26.57 -12.49
N VAL A 4 -2.63 27.32 -12.61
CA VAL A 4 -3.91 27.02 -11.94
C VAL A 4 -4.57 25.79 -12.58
N ILE A 5 -4.54 25.67 -13.92
CA ILE A 5 -5.06 24.49 -14.63
C ILE A 5 -4.26 23.22 -14.29
N ARG A 6 -2.95 23.34 -14.06
CA ARG A 6 -2.10 22.22 -13.62
C ARG A 6 -2.44 21.76 -12.21
N VAL A 7 -2.67 22.71 -11.28
CA VAL A 7 -3.08 22.42 -9.90
C VAL A 7 -4.51 21.83 -9.87
N ILE A 8 -5.43 22.32 -10.70
CA ILE A 8 -6.79 21.76 -10.82
C ILE A 8 -6.77 20.33 -11.37
N LYS A 9 -5.83 19.99 -12.26
CA LYS A 9 -5.65 18.62 -12.77
C LYS A 9 -5.10 17.64 -11.72
N GLU A 10 -4.36 18.13 -10.73
CA GLU A 10 -3.81 17.29 -9.64
C GLU A 10 -4.85 17.01 -8.54
N TYR A 11 -5.87 17.87 -8.39
CA TYR A 11 -7.03 17.61 -7.52
C TYR A 11 -8.15 16.91 -8.28
N LYS A 12 -8.03 15.58 -8.42
CA LYS A 12 -9.05 14.69 -9.02
C LYS A 12 -10.52 14.95 -8.59
N PRO A 13 -10.86 15.36 -7.34
CA PRO A 13 -12.26 15.54 -6.96
C PRO A 13 -12.84 16.93 -7.32
N LEU A 14 -12.00 17.94 -7.60
CA LEU A 14 -12.46 19.32 -7.86
C LEU A 14 -13.40 19.43 -9.08
N PRO A 15 -13.12 18.74 -10.21
CA PRO A 15 -14.04 18.71 -11.35
C PRO A 15 -15.41 18.12 -11.01
N SER A 16 -15.46 17.11 -10.13
CA SER A 16 -16.70 16.44 -9.71
C SER A 16 -17.62 17.36 -8.91
N TYR A 17 -17.06 18.15 -7.98
CA TYR A 17 -17.82 19.16 -7.24
C TYR A 17 -18.38 20.25 -8.15
N ILE A 18 -17.55 20.78 -9.04
CA ILE A 18 -17.96 21.84 -9.98
C ILE A 18 -19.05 21.33 -10.91
N LEU A 19 -18.90 20.13 -11.47
CA LEU A 19 -19.90 19.50 -12.33
C LEU A 19 -21.22 19.32 -11.56
N SER A 20 -21.17 18.86 -10.31
CA SER A 20 -22.37 18.69 -9.48
C SER A 20 -23.06 20.02 -9.21
N ILE A 21 -22.32 21.09 -8.93
CA ILE A 21 -22.88 22.44 -8.76
C ILE A 21 -23.56 22.91 -10.06
N VAL A 22 -22.91 22.75 -11.21
CA VAL A 22 -23.48 23.15 -12.51
C VAL A 22 -24.78 22.40 -12.78
N ILE A 23 -24.78 21.07 -12.65
CA ILE A 23 -26.00 20.26 -12.83
C ILE A 23 -27.09 20.71 -11.85
N SER A 24 -26.73 21.01 -10.60
CA SER A 24 -27.71 21.45 -9.60
C SER A 24 -28.33 22.81 -9.94
N ILE A 25 -27.53 23.75 -10.45
CA ILE A 25 -28.01 25.06 -10.92
C ILE A 25 -28.94 24.88 -12.12
N GLU A 26 -28.57 24.05 -13.10
CA GLU A 26 -29.40 23.78 -14.27
C GLU A 26 -30.75 23.16 -13.88
N VAL A 27 -30.73 22.13 -13.03
CA VAL A 27 -31.97 21.52 -12.50
C VAL A 27 -32.79 22.57 -11.76
N PHE A 28 -32.17 23.37 -10.89
CA PHE A 28 -32.86 24.42 -10.15
C PHE A 28 -33.50 25.48 -11.07
N SER A 29 -32.79 25.92 -12.11
CA SER A 29 -33.33 26.86 -13.11
C SER A 29 -34.54 26.29 -13.84
N ILE A 30 -34.50 25.02 -14.24
CA ILE A 30 -35.65 24.33 -14.86
C ILE A 30 -36.87 24.38 -13.91
N PHE A 31 -36.68 24.05 -12.62
CA PHE A 31 -37.78 24.09 -11.64
C PHE A 31 -38.34 25.50 -11.41
N LEU A 32 -37.50 26.54 -11.45
CA LEU A 32 -37.94 27.93 -11.38
C LEU A 32 -38.81 28.33 -12.59
N GLU A 33 -38.40 27.93 -13.81
CA GLU A 33 -39.14 28.20 -15.04
C GLU A 33 -40.52 27.54 -15.04
N PHE A 34 -40.64 26.33 -14.47
CA PHE A 34 -41.92 25.64 -14.30
C PHE A 34 -42.81 26.22 -13.19
N GLY A 35 -42.38 27.28 -12.52
CA GLY A 35 -43.17 27.96 -11.48
C GLY A 35 -43.32 27.15 -10.19
N PHE A 36 -42.44 26.19 -9.93
CA PHE A 36 -42.53 25.29 -8.76
C PHE A 36 -42.60 26.04 -7.41
N PHE A 37 -41.99 27.23 -7.35
CA PHE A 37 -41.96 28.08 -6.14
C PHE A 37 -43.01 29.19 -6.12
N GLN A 38 -43.93 29.24 -7.09
CA GLN A 38 -44.98 30.25 -7.14
C GLN A 38 -46.18 29.79 -6.31
N ASN A 39 -46.67 30.66 -5.41
CA ASN A 39 -47.87 30.43 -4.59
C ASN A 39 -47.81 29.20 -3.64
N ILE A 40 -46.63 28.84 -3.12
CA ILE A 40 -46.50 27.76 -2.13
C ILE A 40 -47.16 28.18 -0.81
N SER A 41 -48.07 27.35 -0.29
CA SER A 41 -48.65 27.56 1.04
C SER A 41 -47.65 27.27 2.16
N PRO A 42 -47.79 27.88 3.36
CA PRO A 42 -46.93 27.55 4.50
C PRO A 42 -46.97 26.05 4.88
N GLU A 43 -48.12 25.40 4.67
CA GLU A 43 -48.31 23.96 4.93
C GLU A 43 -47.49 23.10 3.95
N ASP A 44 -47.55 23.42 2.66
CA ASP A 44 -46.76 22.74 1.62
C ASP A 44 -45.25 22.93 1.85
N THR A 45 -44.85 24.13 2.29
CA THR A 45 -43.45 24.42 2.64
C THR A 45 -42.98 23.54 3.81
N ARG A 46 -43.78 23.42 4.87
CA ARG A 46 -43.47 22.56 6.01
C ARG A 46 -43.39 21.09 5.60
N TYR A 47 -44.32 20.64 4.76
CA TYR A 47 -44.31 19.29 4.22
C TYR A 47 -43.05 19.02 3.40
N PHE A 48 -42.70 19.92 2.48
CA PHE A 48 -41.50 19.82 1.65
C PHE A 48 -40.22 19.76 2.50
N LEU A 49 -40.05 20.68 3.45
CA LEU A 49 -38.87 20.68 4.34
C LEU A 49 -38.79 19.40 5.18
N SER A 50 -39.93 18.91 5.70
CA SER A 50 -39.96 17.65 6.44
C SER A 50 -39.55 16.47 5.56
N ALA A 51 -40.11 16.37 4.35
CA ALA A 51 -39.79 15.32 3.39
C ALA A 51 -38.30 15.37 2.97
N LEU A 52 -37.77 16.57 2.72
CA LEU A 52 -36.36 16.75 2.37
C LEU A 52 -35.44 16.29 3.50
N ALA A 53 -35.69 16.72 4.75
CA ALA A 53 -34.88 16.28 5.90
C ALA A 53 -34.91 14.76 6.08
N GLN A 54 -36.06 14.11 5.84
CA GLN A 54 -36.19 12.66 5.90
C GLN A 54 -35.39 11.96 4.79
N VAL A 55 -35.49 12.44 3.55
CA VAL A 55 -34.76 11.87 2.40
C VAL A 55 -33.25 12.04 2.57
N GLU A 56 -32.78 13.24 2.94
CA GLU A 56 -31.36 13.50 3.23
C GLU A 56 -30.85 12.59 4.36
N GLY A 57 -31.65 12.43 5.43
CA GLY A 57 -31.35 11.54 6.54
C GLY A 57 -31.26 10.07 6.13
N ALA A 58 -32.18 9.60 5.29
CA ALA A 58 -32.18 8.23 4.78
C ALA A 58 -30.97 7.97 3.86
N ILE A 59 -30.68 8.90 2.95
CA ILE A 59 -29.55 8.81 2.03
C ILE A 59 -28.22 8.74 2.79
N ILE A 60 -28.00 9.67 3.74
CA ILE A 60 -26.73 9.69 4.47
C ILE A 60 -26.56 8.45 5.35
N ALA A 61 -27.66 7.93 5.93
CA ALA A 61 -27.63 6.68 6.68
C ALA A 61 -27.19 5.50 5.79
N ILE A 62 -27.78 5.36 4.61
CA ILE A 62 -27.40 4.31 3.64
C ILE A 62 -25.93 4.45 3.25
N TYR A 63 -25.47 5.66 2.95
CA TYR A 63 -24.08 5.90 2.58
C TYR A 63 -23.10 5.56 3.71
N ILE A 64 -23.38 5.98 4.95
CA ILE A 64 -22.57 5.65 6.11
C ILE A 64 -22.53 4.13 6.34
N THR A 65 -23.68 3.45 6.25
CA THR A 65 -23.73 1.99 6.37
C THR A 65 -22.89 1.30 5.30
N MET A 66 -23.01 1.71 4.03
CA MET A 66 -22.18 1.19 2.94
C MET A 66 -20.69 1.38 3.22
N MET A 67 -20.29 2.57 3.69
CA MET A 67 -18.91 2.86 4.03
C MET A 67 -18.39 2.01 5.19
N ILE A 68 -19.18 1.84 6.25
CA ILE A 68 -18.83 0.99 7.38
C ILE A 68 -18.63 -0.47 6.93
N VAL A 69 -19.55 -1.00 6.11
CA VAL A 69 -19.44 -2.36 5.59
C VAL A 69 -18.20 -2.52 4.71
N GLY A 70 -17.92 -1.56 3.82
CA GLY A 70 -16.72 -1.58 2.99
C GLY A 70 -15.43 -1.52 3.82
N ILE A 71 -15.39 -0.71 4.88
CA ILE A 71 -14.27 -0.65 5.83
C ILE A 71 -14.11 -1.97 6.57
N GLN A 72 -15.21 -2.60 7.02
CA GLN A 72 -15.17 -3.88 7.72
C GLN A 72 -14.61 -4.99 6.84
N LEU A 73 -15.05 -5.07 5.57
CA LEU A 73 -14.51 -6.01 4.58
C LEU A 73 -13.02 -5.76 4.35
N THR A 74 -12.62 -4.50 4.19
CA THR A 74 -11.22 -4.13 3.98
C THR A 74 -10.33 -4.47 5.19
N ILE A 75 -10.79 -4.23 6.42
CA ILE A 75 -10.04 -4.56 7.65
C ILE A 75 -9.89 -6.08 7.81
N LYS A 76 -10.95 -6.83 7.47
CA LYS A 76 -10.90 -8.29 7.46
C LYS A 76 -9.78 -8.79 6.55
N ASP A 77 -9.59 -8.14 5.41
CA ASP A 77 -8.64 -8.57 4.39
C ASP A 77 -7.20 -8.07 4.64
N TYR A 78 -7.00 -6.85 5.14
CA TYR A 78 -5.69 -6.19 5.16
C TYR A 78 -5.19 -5.75 6.54
N SER A 79 -5.87 -6.10 7.64
CA SER A 79 -5.56 -5.69 9.02
C SER A 79 -6.11 -4.32 9.43
N GLY A 80 -6.27 -4.12 10.74
CA GLY A 80 -6.72 -2.87 11.35
C GLY A 80 -5.81 -1.67 11.07
N ALA A 81 -4.57 -1.89 10.62
CA ALA A 81 -3.66 -0.81 10.23
C ALA A 81 -4.22 0.05 9.07
N VAL A 82 -5.04 -0.54 8.21
CA VAL A 82 -5.67 0.13 7.06
C VAL A 82 -6.78 1.09 7.47
N ILE A 83 -7.32 1.02 8.70
CA ILE A 83 -8.34 1.96 9.18
C ILE A 83 -7.89 3.43 9.09
N LYS A 84 -6.58 3.68 9.24
CA LYS A 84 -5.98 5.00 9.14
C LYS A 84 -6.13 5.61 7.74
N VAL A 85 -6.25 4.78 6.69
CA VAL A 85 -6.50 5.21 5.31
C VAL A 85 -7.89 5.85 5.19
N TYR A 86 -8.90 5.22 5.80
CA TYR A 86 -10.28 5.70 5.75
C TYR A 86 -10.51 6.92 6.65
N HIS A 87 -9.95 6.91 7.86
CA HIS A 87 -10.09 8.04 8.79
C HIS A 87 -9.53 9.35 8.20
N LYS A 88 -8.43 9.26 7.42
CA LYS A 88 -7.83 10.42 6.74
C LYS A 88 -8.53 10.80 5.43
N ASN A 89 -9.60 10.11 5.03
CA ASN A 89 -10.32 10.47 3.82
C ASN A 89 -11.18 11.72 4.05
N ARG A 90 -10.70 12.86 3.57
CA ARG A 90 -11.39 14.15 3.65
C ARG A 90 -12.72 14.18 2.90
N GLU A 91 -12.82 13.47 1.77
CA GLU A 91 -14.02 13.45 0.92
C GLU A 91 -15.22 12.88 1.67
N PHE A 92 -15.02 11.75 2.37
CA PHE A 92 -16.04 11.14 3.20
C PHE A 92 -16.60 12.11 4.24
N TRP A 93 -15.72 12.80 4.99
CA TRP A 93 -16.12 13.75 6.02
C TRP A 93 -16.85 14.98 5.45
N LEU A 94 -16.44 15.46 4.26
CA LEU A 94 -17.11 16.59 3.61
C LEU A 94 -18.55 16.27 3.23
N VAL A 95 -18.81 15.07 2.73
CA VAL A 95 -20.18 14.60 2.42
C VAL A 95 -21.02 14.54 3.68
N VAL A 96 -20.50 13.88 4.73
CA VAL A 96 -21.22 13.73 6.00
C VAL A 96 -21.55 15.10 6.60
N ILE A 97 -20.59 16.03 6.63
CA ILE A 97 -20.81 17.39 7.14
C ILE A 97 -21.85 18.13 6.29
N SER A 98 -21.81 18.03 4.96
CA SER A 98 -22.77 18.68 4.05
C SER A 98 -24.21 18.23 4.32
N TYR A 99 -24.42 16.91 4.42
CA TYR A 99 -25.74 16.33 4.70
C TYR A 99 -26.24 16.70 6.10
N VAL A 100 -25.39 16.56 7.13
CA VAL A 100 -25.77 16.92 8.50
C VAL A 100 -26.10 18.42 8.62
N ALA A 101 -25.31 19.28 7.98
CA ALA A 101 -25.57 20.73 7.97
C ALA A 101 -26.90 21.07 7.28
N LEU A 102 -27.21 20.42 6.14
CA LEU A 102 -28.47 20.62 5.45
C LEU A 102 -29.67 20.13 6.27
N ILE A 103 -29.55 18.98 6.95
CA ILE A 103 -30.60 18.47 7.84
C ILE A 103 -30.85 19.47 8.98
N ILE A 104 -29.80 19.94 9.65
CA ILE A 104 -29.93 20.94 10.73
C ILE A 104 -30.61 22.21 10.21
N LEU A 105 -30.14 22.74 9.07
CA LEU A 105 -30.73 23.93 8.44
C LEU A 105 -32.23 23.72 8.15
N THR A 106 -32.58 22.57 7.56
CA THR A 106 -33.96 22.22 7.21
C THR A 106 -34.85 22.13 8.46
N LEU A 107 -34.36 21.53 9.55
CA LEU A 107 -35.06 21.46 10.83
C LEU A 107 -35.23 22.83 11.48
N THR A 108 -34.20 23.69 11.42
CA THR A 108 -34.28 25.08 11.93
C THR A 108 -35.31 25.91 11.14
N LEU A 109 -35.38 25.72 9.83
CA LEU A 109 -36.35 26.41 8.99
C LEU A 109 -37.78 25.89 9.23
N LEU A 110 -37.94 24.59 9.49
CA LEU A 110 -39.23 23.98 9.84
C LEU A 110 -39.82 24.60 11.11
N GLN A 111 -38.98 24.88 12.12
CA GLN A 111 -39.41 25.56 13.36
C GLN A 111 -39.90 26.99 13.14
N ASN A 112 -39.39 27.68 12.12
CA ASN A 112 -39.71 29.08 11.81
C ASN A 112 -40.69 29.23 10.63
N GLY A 113 -41.50 28.20 10.35
CA GLY A 113 -42.26 28.06 9.12
C GLY A 113 -43.20 29.21 8.74
N GLU A 114 -43.61 30.05 9.70
CA GLU A 114 -44.53 31.19 9.47
C GLU A 114 -43.85 32.46 8.97
N THR A 115 -42.53 32.57 9.12
CA THR A 115 -41.73 33.75 8.71
C THR A 115 -40.68 33.42 7.65
N LEU A 116 -40.84 32.28 6.97
CA LEU A 116 -39.88 31.81 5.99
C LEU A 116 -39.77 32.74 4.78
N ASN A 117 -38.60 33.34 4.61
CA ASN A 117 -38.23 34.05 3.39
C ASN A 117 -38.01 33.05 2.26
N SER A 118 -38.60 33.30 1.09
CA SER A 118 -38.44 32.53 -0.14
C SER A 118 -36.97 32.28 -0.52
N LEU A 119 -36.06 33.20 -0.20
CA LEU A 119 -34.62 33.01 -0.43
C LEU A 119 -34.03 31.80 0.31
N TRP A 120 -34.45 31.53 1.54
CA TRP A 120 -33.96 30.37 2.31
C TRP A 120 -34.45 29.07 1.71
N LEU A 121 -35.69 29.05 1.20
CA LEU A 121 -36.26 27.89 0.52
C LEU A 121 -35.45 27.54 -0.75
N HIS A 122 -35.09 28.55 -1.55
CA HIS A 122 -34.24 28.37 -2.72
C HIS A 122 -32.85 27.80 -2.36
N ILE A 123 -32.22 28.30 -1.30
CA ILE A 123 -30.91 27.81 -0.85
C ILE A 123 -31.00 26.34 -0.43
N VAL A 124 -31.99 25.98 0.39
CA VAL A 124 -32.19 24.60 0.85
C VAL A 124 -32.45 23.66 -0.31
N TYR A 125 -33.29 24.07 -1.26
CA TYR A 125 -33.61 23.28 -2.43
C TYR A 125 -32.39 23.04 -3.32
N LEU A 126 -31.64 24.10 -3.62
CA LEU A 126 -30.41 24.00 -4.41
C LEU A 126 -29.37 23.11 -3.73
N TRP A 127 -29.21 23.24 -2.40
CA TRP A 127 -28.30 22.41 -1.63
C TRP A 127 -28.76 20.94 -1.59
N GLY A 128 -30.06 20.67 -1.45
CA GLY A 128 -30.62 19.32 -1.52
C GLY A 128 -30.36 18.65 -2.86
N ILE A 129 -30.59 19.35 -3.99
CA ILE A 129 -30.24 18.83 -5.32
C ILE A 129 -28.74 18.56 -5.40
N PHE A 130 -27.91 19.47 -4.92
CA PHE A 130 -26.47 19.28 -4.93
C PHE A 130 -26.04 18.03 -4.17
N ASN A 131 -26.57 17.81 -2.96
CA ASN A 131 -26.30 16.61 -2.17
C ASN A 131 -26.74 15.34 -2.91
N LEU A 132 -27.91 15.36 -3.55
CA LEU A 132 -28.43 14.24 -4.33
C LEU A 132 -27.56 13.91 -5.55
N VAL A 133 -27.17 14.93 -6.31
CA VAL A 133 -26.37 14.78 -7.54
C VAL A 133 -24.95 14.32 -7.23
N ILE A 134 -24.37 14.80 -6.13
CA ILE A 134 -22.99 14.47 -5.81
C ILE A 134 -22.82 13.06 -5.23
N LEU A 135 -23.89 12.48 -4.68
CA LEU A 135 -23.84 11.17 -4.03
C LEU A 135 -23.37 10.03 -4.95
N PRO A 136 -23.92 9.81 -6.17
CA PRO A 136 -23.41 8.78 -7.08
C PRO A 136 -21.91 8.89 -7.38
N LEU A 137 -21.39 10.13 -7.47
CA LEU A 137 -19.96 10.37 -7.70
C LEU A 137 -19.12 9.92 -6.50
N PHE A 138 -19.56 10.23 -5.27
CA PHE A 138 -18.87 9.76 -4.07
C PHE A 138 -18.98 8.26 -3.83
N ILE A 139 -20.12 7.66 -4.18
CA ILE A 139 -20.27 6.21 -4.14
C ILE A 139 -19.24 5.57 -5.09
N TYR A 140 -19.10 6.11 -6.31
CA TYR A 140 -18.08 5.66 -7.25
C TYR A 140 -16.65 5.82 -6.69
N ASP A 141 -16.32 6.99 -6.14
CA ASP A 141 -14.99 7.24 -5.54
C ASP A 141 -14.73 6.33 -4.32
N SER A 142 -15.77 5.97 -3.58
CA SER A 142 -15.70 5.01 -2.47
C SER A 142 -15.42 3.60 -2.97
N PHE A 143 -16.05 3.15 -4.06
CA PHE A 143 -15.73 1.87 -4.70
C PHE A 143 -14.29 1.81 -5.19
N VAL A 144 -13.78 2.91 -5.78
CA VAL A 144 -12.36 3.01 -6.15
C VAL A 144 -11.48 2.91 -4.90
N LEU A 145 -11.87 3.51 -3.79
CA LEU A 145 -11.14 3.41 -2.53
C LEU A 145 -11.16 2.00 -1.92
N PHE A 146 -12.17 1.19 -2.18
CA PHE A 146 -12.21 -0.21 -1.73
C PHE A 146 -11.34 -1.14 -2.59
N ASN A 147 -10.82 -0.66 -3.73
CA ASN A 147 -9.89 -1.44 -4.55
C ASN A 147 -8.57 -1.69 -3.78
N PRO A 148 -8.09 -2.96 -3.70
CA PRO A 148 -6.83 -3.32 -3.06
C PRO A 148 -5.65 -2.38 -3.40
N GLU A 149 -5.48 -2.05 -4.68
CA GLU A 149 -4.37 -1.23 -5.15
C GLU A 149 -4.44 0.20 -4.61
N ALA A 150 -5.64 0.79 -4.64
CA ALA A 150 -5.88 2.14 -4.13
C ALA A 150 -5.70 2.21 -2.61
N VAL A 151 -6.14 1.17 -1.89
CA VAL A 151 -5.92 1.04 -0.44
C VAL A 151 -4.43 0.97 -0.14
N ILE A 152 -3.69 0.09 -0.83
CA ILE A 152 -2.25 -0.10 -0.61
C ILE A 152 -1.48 1.18 -0.95
N ASP A 153 -1.79 1.85 -2.06
CA ASP A 153 -1.11 3.10 -2.42
C ASP A 153 -1.33 4.20 -1.36
N ARG A 154 -2.55 4.33 -0.84
CA ARG A 154 -2.83 5.28 0.25
C ARG A 154 -2.19 4.83 1.57
N PHE A 155 -2.14 3.53 1.83
CA PHE A 155 -1.50 2.97 3.01
C PHE A 155 0.02 3.23 3.01
N LEU A 156 0.70 2.99 1.90
CA LEU A 156 2.14 3.25 1.74
C LEU A 156 2.46 4.76 1.72
N LYS A 157 1.53 5.63 1.33
CA LYS A 157 1.69 7.07 1.54
C LYS A 157 1.70 7.47 3.02
N ILE A 158 0.95 6.74 3.87
CA ILE A 158 0.92 7.00 5.32
C ILE A 158 2.13 6.34 6.01
N HIS A 159 2.43 5.09 5.64
CA HIS A 159 3.57 4.32 6.15
C HIS A 159 4.60 4.18 5.03
N SER A 160 5.29 5.28 4.74
CA SER A 160 6.30 5.31 3.68
C SER A 160 7.39 4.27 3.91
N LEU A 161 7.79 3.61 2.82
CA LEU A 161 9.03 2.85 2.73
C LEU A 161 10.16 3.89 2.76
N THR A 162 10.79 4.07 3.91
CA THR A 162 11.86 5.04 4.10
C THR A 162 12.85 4.49 5.11
N ILE A 163 14.14 4.71 4.86
CA ILE A 163 15.24 4.21 5.68
C ILE A 163 15.09 4.65 7.15
N GLU A 164 14.67 5.89 7.38
CA GLU A 164 14.49 6.50 8.71
C GLU A 164 13.36 5.86 9.55
N ARG A 165 12.48 5.05 8.94
CA ARG A 165 11.26 4.54 9.59
C ARG A 165 11.15 3.02 9.50
N THR A 166 12.14 2.30 10.04
CA THR A 166 12.15 0.83 10.13
C THR A 166 10.89 0.24 10.76
N ASN A 167 10.28 0.92 11.74
CA ASN A 167 9.00 0.52 12.36
C ASN A 167 7.84 0.40 11.35
N ASN A 168 7.90 1.08 10.20
CA ASN A 168 6.88 0.95 9.16
C ASN A 168 6.92 -0.43 8.49
N LEU A 169 8.10 -1.07 8.39
CA LEU A 169 8.25 -2.41 7.80
C LEU A 169 7.41 -3.43 8.54
N TRP A 170 7.38 -3.38 9.87
CA TRP A 170 6.52 -4.26 10.67
C TRP A 170 5.02 -4.04 10.41
N THR A 171 4.61 -2.79 10.16
CA THR A 171 3.22 -2.49 9.82
C THR A 171 2.87 -2.99 8.41
N ILE A 172 3.80 -2.86 7.47
CA ILE A 172 3.69 -3.39 6.10
C ILE A 172 3.61 -4.93 6.13
N TYR A 173 4.47 -5.59 6.92
CA TYR A 173 4.42 -7.02 7.18
C TYR A 173 3.05 -7.47 7.69
N LYS A 174 2.49 -6.77 8.68
CA LYS A 174 1.17 -7.09 9.24
C LYS A 174 0.05 -7.00 8.21
N VAL A 175 0.13 -6.05 7.29
CA VAL A 175 -0.83 -5.92 6.19
C VAL A 175 -0.65 -7.07 5.20
N ALA A 176 0.57 -7.33 4.76
CA ALA A 176 0.88 -8.39 3.81
C ALA A 176 0.53 -9.79 4.34
N SER A 177 0.96 -10.14 5.56
CA SER A 177 0.61 -11.42 6.20
C SER A 177 -0.90 -11.58 6.38
N LYS A 178 -1.62 -10.52 6.76
CA LYS A 178 -3.09 -10.58 6.87
C LYS A 178 -3.76 -10.76 5.51
N SER A 179 -3.21 -10.15 4.45
CA SER A 179 -3.68 -10.29 3.06
C SER A 179 -3.50 -11.73 2.56
N ILE A 180 -2.38 -12.38 2.90
CA ILE A 180 -2.17 -13.81 2.61
C ILE A 180 -3.20 -14.65 3.38
N GLN A 181 -3.42 -14.35 4.66
CA GLN A 181 -4.39 -15.08 5.49
C GLN A 181 -5.82 -14.99 4.95
N SER A 182 -6.20 -13.84 4.39
CA SER A 182 -7.52 -13.58 3.81
C SER A 182 -7.65 -14.04 2.36
N GLN A 183 -6.64 -14.74 1.81
CA GLN A 183 -6.57 -15.17 0.40
C GLN A 183 -6.61 -14.00 -0.59
N ASN A 184 -6.22 -12.80 -0.16
CA ASN A 184 -6.11 -11.64 -1.02
C ASN A 184 -4.68 -11.51 -1.57
N VAL A 185 -4.32 -12.46 -2.43
CA VAL A 185 -2.97 -12.57 -2.97
C VAL A 185 -2.61 -11.41 -3.91
N GLY A 186 -3.60 -10.85 -4.61
CA GLY A 186 -3.42 -9.66 -5.45
C GLY A 186 -2.91 -8.46 -4.65
N ALA A 187 -3.40 -8.25 -3.42
CA ALA A 187 -2.92 -7.19 -2.55
C ALA A 187 -1.48 -7.43 -2.08
N THR A 188 -1.17 -8.66 -1.65
CA THR A 188 0.20 -9.02 -1.24
C THR A 188 1.20 -8.81 -2.37
N THR A 189 0.85 -9.25 -3.58
CA THR A 189 1.73 -9.12 -4.75
C THR A 189 1.91 -7.68 -5.18
N TYR A 190 0.84 -6.87 -5.20
CA TYR A 190 0.96 -5.43 -5.45
C TYR A 190 1.85 -4.72 -4.43
N LEU A 191 1.72 -5.08 -3.15
CA LEU A 191 2.57 -4.53 -2.08
C LEU A 191 4.05 -4.93 -2.28
N LEU A 192 4.33 -6.20 -2.63
CA LEU A 192 5.68 -6.66 -2.94
C LEU A 192 6.26 -5.99 -4.19
N GLU A 193 5.43 -5.71 -5.20
CA GLU A 193 5.82 -4.94 -6.38
C GLU A 193 6.24 -3.52 -6.01
N LYS A 194 5.50 -2.84 -5.13
CA LYS A 194 5.88 -1.50 -4.63
C LYS A 194 7.19 -1.53 -3.84
N ILE A 195 7.39 -2.55 -3.02
CA ILE A 195 8.66 -2.76 -2.30
C ILE A 195 9.80 -2.93 -3.31
N ARG A 196 9.64 -3.81 -4.30
CA ARG A 196 10.63 -4.04 -5.34
C ARG A 196 10.97 -2.77 -6.11
N ALA A 197 9.96 -1.98 -6.47
CA ALA A 197 10.14 -0.72 -7.17
C ALA A 197 10.92 0.30 -6.32
N TYR A 198 10.59 0.42 -5.02
CA TYR A 198 11.31 1.28 -4.08
C TYR A 198 12.79 0.87 -3.94
N ILE A 199 13.08 -0.42 -3.80
CA ILE A 199 14.45 -0.91 -3.68
C ILE A 199 15.25 -0.54 -4.92
N ARG A 200 14.69 -0.82 -6.10
CA ARG A 200 15.37 -0.59 -7.38
C ARG A 200 15.61 0.89 -7.68
N ASN A 201 14.65 1.75 -7.35
CA ASN A 201 14.68 3.15 -7.78
C ASN A 201 15.19 4.10 -6.70
N ASP A 202 14.85 3.87 -5.43
CA ASP A 202 15.16 4.80 -4.35
C ASP A 202 16.35 4.30 -3.52
N LEU A 203 16.27 3.05 -3.03
CA LEU A 203 17.30 2.48 -2.16
C LEU A 203 18.64 2.34 -2.90
N LEU A 204 18.64 1.78 -4.11
CA LEU A 204 19.83 1.64 -4.94
C LEU A 204 20.53 2.98 -5.19
N ASN A 205 19.75 4.01 -5.55
CA ASN A 205 20.30 5.33 -5.84
C ASN A 205 20.90 5.97 -4.59
N ARG A 206 20.29 5.75 -3.42
CA ARG A 206 20.86 6.18 -2.14
C ARG A 206 22.16 5.43 -1.79
N ILE A 207 22.19 4.10 -1.93
CA ILE A 207 23.41 3.29 -1.70
C ILE A 207 24.56 3.83 -2.56
N LYS A 208 24.32 4.05 -3.86
CA LYS A 208 25.34 4.57 -4.79
C LYS A 208 25.80 5.99 -4.41
N THR A 209 24.87 6.84 -3.97
CA THR A 209 25.18 8.21 -3.57
C THR A 209 26.03 8.24 -2.31
N ILE A 210 25.66 7.47 -1.29
CA ILE A 210 26.41 7.32 -0.04
C ILE A 210 27.79 6.72 -0.33
N GLY A 211 27.84 5.69 -1.17
CA GLY A 211 29.08 5.08 -1.60
C GLY A 211 30.04 6.09 -2.25
N ARG A 212 29.55 6.86 -3.22
CA ARG A 212 30.36 7.90 -3.86
C ARG A 212 30.83 8.95 -2.85
N LYS A 213 29.98 9.40 -1.93
CA LYS A 213 30.36 10.35 -0.87
C LYS A 213 31.50 9.79 -0.01
N ILE A 214 31.44 8.50 0.38
CA ILE A 214 32.47 7.84 1.19
C ILE A 214 33.80 7.76 0.44
N GLU A 215 33.75 7.50 -0.87
CA GLU A 215 34.95 7.48 -1.72
C GLU A 215 35.60 8.87 -1.83
N GLU A 216 34.78 9.91 -2.03
CA GLU A 216 35.21 11.30 -2.19
C GLU A 216 35.74 11.92 -0.89
N SER A 217 35.15 11.59 0.27
CA SER A 217 35.38 12.32 1.53
C SER A 217 36.54 11.83 2.39
N ARG A 218 37.24 10.73 2.02
CA ARG A 218 38.43 10.15 2.70
C ARG A 218 38.68 10.68 4.14
N ALA A 219 37.78 10.31 5.06
CA ALA A 219 37.98 10.33 6.52
C ALA A 219 37.70 11.61 7.35
N GLU A 220 36.97 12.64 6.88
CA GLU A 220 36.51 13.70 7.80
C GLU A 220 34.97 13.82 7.85
N SER A 221 34.42 13.32 8.96
CA SER A 221 32.99 13.25 9.33
C SER A 221 32.10 12.49 8.34
N LEU A 222 32.17 11.16 8.36
CA LEU A 222 31.30 10.30 7.56
C LEU A 222 29.82 10.48 7.94
N ASP A 223 28.94 10.47 6.92
CA ASP A 223 27.52 10.07 6.98
C ASP A 223 27.38 8.58 7.39
N LEU A 224 28.18 8.11 8.37
CA LEU A 224 28.22 6.73 8.83
C LEU A 224 26.86 6.34 9.43
N GLU A 225 26.19 7.30 10.06
CA GLU A 225 24.84 7.15 10.59
C GLU A 225 23.82 6.86 9.47
N GLU A 226 23.86 7.60 8.36
CA GLU A 226 22.95 7.35 7.22
C GLU A 226 23.20 5.95 6.63
N PHE A 227 24.47 5.56 6.52
CA PHE A 227 24.84 4.23 6.06
C PHE A 227 24.39 3.11 7.01
N GLN A 228 24.56 3.28 8.32
CA GLN A 228 24.09 2.33 9.34
C GLN A 228 22.57 2.19 9.33
N LEU A 229 21.84 3.31 9.25
CA LEU A 229 20.38 3.30 9.13
C LEU A 229 19.94 2.54 7.87
N MET A 230 20.66 2.70 6.77
CA MET A 230 20.40 1.99 5.52
C MET A 230 20.63 0.48 5.66
N LEU A 231 21.73 0.05 6.29
CA LEU A 231 21.97 -1.37 6.56
C LEU A 231 20.90 -1.97 7.48
N ALA A 232 20.54 -1.26 8.56
CA ALA A 232 19.47 -1.66 9.47
C ALA A 232 18.10 -1.75 8.77
N PHE A 233 17.84 -0.85 7.81
CA PHE A 233 16.65 -0.93 6.97
C PHE A 233 16.66 -2.17 6.08
N ILE A 234 17.80 -2.50 5.47
CA ILE A 234 17.95 -3.69 4.62
C ILE A 234 17.76 -4.97 5.43
N GLU A 235 18.36 -5.05 6.62
CA GLU A 235 18.15 -6.16 7.55
C GLU A 235 16.68 -6.31 7.94
N GLY A 236 16.02 -5.21 8.34
CA GLY A 236 14.59 -5.24 8.68
C GLY A 236 13.72 -5.67 7.50
N LEU A 237 14.13 -5.32 6.27
CA LEU A 237 13.45 -5.68 5.05
C LEU A 237 13.66 -7.17 4.70
N THR A 238 14.87 -7.72 4.79
CA THR A 238 15.10 -9.16 4.58
C THR A 238 14.39 -10.00 5.61
N HIS A 239 14.39 -9.55 6.86
CA HIS A 239 13.67 -10.22 7.94
C HIS A 239 12.16 -10.27 7.67
N MET A 240 11.59 -9.16 7.18
CA MET A 240 10.19 -9.10 6.76
C MET A 240 9.92 -10.07 5.59
N LEU A 241 10.78 -10.08 4.57
CA LEU A 241 10.62 -10.94 3.40
C LEU A 241 10.72 -12.43 3.76
N ARG A 242 11.66 -12.80 4.63
CA ARG A 242 11.73 -14.14 5.22
C ARG A 242 10.44 -14.48 5.95
N SER A 243 9.97 -13.60 6.83
CA SER A 243 8.76 -13.84 7.60
C SER A 243 7.55 -14.05 6.69
N LEU A 244 7.44 -13.29 5.60
CA LEU A 244 6.38 -13.49 4.59
C LEU A 244 6.54 -14.81 3.83
N ALA A 245 7.76 -15.17 3.44
CA ALA A 245 8.02 -16.43 2.74
C ALA A 245 7.65 -17.63 3.61
N LEU A 246 8.13 -17.67 4.86
CA LEU A 246 7.81 -18.72 5.82
C LEU A 246 6.30 -18.78 6.09
N TYR A 247 5.66 -17.62 6.30
CA TYR A 247 4.21 -17.55 6.51
C TYR A 247 3.42 -18.07 5.30
N THR A 248 3.88 -17.78 4.09
CA THR A 248 3.27 -18.26 2.84
C THR A 248 3.35 -19.79 2.76
N ILE A 249 4.53 -20.36 3.04
CA ILE A 249 4.73 -21.82 3.07
C ILE A 249 3.82 -22.46 4.13
N ASP A 250 3.71 -21.86 5.32
CA ASP A 250 2.83 -22.35 6.39
C ASP A 250 1.34 -22.28 6.02
N GLN A 251 0.89 -21.20 5.36
CA GLN A 251 -0.50 -21.08 4.89
C GLN A 251 -0.80 -22.13 3.80
N TYR A 252 0.15 -22.40 2.90
CA TYR A 252 0.02 -23.44 1.90
C TYR A 252 -0.04 -24.84 2.53
N ASN A 253 0.88 -25.16 3.46
CA ASN A 253 0.88 -26.43 4.18
C ASN A 253 -0.42 -26.66 4.96
N SER A 254 -1.01 -25.57 5.46
CA SER A 254 -2.33 -25.56 6.12
C SER A 254 -3.51 -25.63 5.15
N LYS A 255 -3.28 -25.75 3.83
CA LYS A 255 -4.27 -25.74 2.75
C LYS A 255 -5.18 -24.51 2.75
N ARG A 256 -4.67 -23.37 3.24
CA ARG A 256 -5.40 -22.09 3.29
C ARG A 256 -5.23 -21.25 2.04
N ILE A 257 -4.14 -21.44 1.31
CA ILE A 257 -3.90 -20.87 -0.01
C ILE A 257 -3.56 -22.01 -0.98
N SER A 258 -3.84 -21.80 -2.25
CA SER A 258 -3.50 -22.72 -3.33
C SER A 258 -2.00 -22.71 -3.64
N GLN A 259 -1.55 -23.70 -4.41
CA GLN A 259 -0.17 -23.77 -4.89
C GLN A 259 0.19 -22.55 -5.74
N ASP A 260 -0.66 -22.19 -6.72
CA ASP A 260 -0.41 -21.06 -7.62
C ASP A 260 -0.26 -19.76 -6.84
N GLU A 261 -1.09 -19.53 -5.83
CA GLU A 261 -1.02 -18.39 -4.93
C GLU A 261 0.31 -18.34 -4.15
N ALA A 262 0.71 -19.45 -3.54
CA ALA A 262 1.95 -19.54 -2.80
C ALA A 262 3.18 -19.33 -3.70
N THR A 263 3.20 -20.01 -4.85
CA THR A 263 4.22 -19.88 -5.89
C THR A 263 4.31 -18.44 -6.39
N TRP A 264 3.19 -17.78 -6.64
CA TRP A 264 3.18 -16.40 -7.11
C TRP A 264 3.76 -15.42 -6.10
N ILE A 265 3.39 -15.53 -4.81
CA ILE A 265 3.95 -14.70 -3.73
C ILE A 265 5.46 -14.93 -3.62
N LEU A 266 5.89 -16.18 -3.56
CA LEU A 266 7.31 -16.52 -3.39
C LEU A 266 8.15 -16.11 -4.61
N ASN A 267 7.59 -16.21 -5.82
CA ASN A 267 8.19 -15.70 -7.06
C ASN A 267 8.30 -14.16 -7.08
N MET A 268 7.54 -13.43 -6.26
CA MET A 268 7.72 -12.00 -6.05
C MET A 268 8.77 -11.67 -4.98
N ILE A 269 8.95 -12.54 -4.00
CA ILE A 269 9.95 -12.37 -2.92
C ILE A 269 11.37 -12.64 -3.41
N GLU A 270 11.60 -13.72 -4.17
CA GLU A 270 12.94 -14.10 -4.64
C GLU A 270 13.69 -12.97 -5.37
N PRO A 271 13.09 -12.30 -6.38
CA PRO A 271 13.78 -11.22 -7.09
C PRO A 271 14.16 -10.05 -6.20
N ILE A 272 13.43 -9.84 -5.09
CA ILE A 272 13.75 -8.78 -4.13
C ILE A 272 15.03 -9.15 -3.37
N PHE A 273 15.15 -10.38 -2.87
CA PHE A 273 16.40 -10.87 -2.25
C PHE A 273 17.57 -10.76 -3.21
N ARG A 274 17.38 -11.19 -4.47
CA ARG A 274 18.42 -11.11 -5.49
C ARG A 274 18.93 -9.69 -5.71
N ILE A 275 18.02 -8.71 -5.77
CA ILE A 275 18.37 -7.28 -5.87
C ILE A 275 19.15 -6.85 -4.63
N ILE A 276 18.65 -7.17 -3.43
CA ILE A 276 19.32 -6.81 -2.17
C ILE A 276 20.76 -7.36 -2.11
N PHE A 277 20.95 -8.65 -2.39
CA PHE A 277 22.30 -9.26 -2.39
C PHE A 277 23.20 -8.69 -3.47
N ALA A 278 22.71 -8.58 -4.71
CA ALA A 278 23.50 -8.00 -5.80
C ALA A 278 23.94 -6.57 -5.47
N ASP A 279 23.02 -5.75 -4.95
CA ASP A 279 23.26 -4.34 -4.72
C ASP A 279 24.11 -4.09 -3.48
N LEU A 280 23.87 -4.80 -2.37
CA LEU A 280 24.73 -4.76 -1.18
C LEU A 280 26.17 -5.12 -1.55
N VAL A 281 26.34 -6.18 -2.33
CA VAL A 281 27.68 -6.66 -2.65
C VAL A 281 28.34 -5.73 -3.62
N ILE A 282 27.77 -5.52 -4.80
CA ILE A 282 28.42 -4.74 -5.86
C ILE A 282 28.64 -3.30 -5.41
N SER A 283 27.62 -2.68 -4.82
CA SER A 283 27.68 -1.24 -4.52
C SER A 283 28.48 -0.94 -3.28
N VAL A 284 28.56 -1.87 -2.31
CA VAL A 284 29.24 -1.61 -1.03
C VAL A 284 30.64 -2.25 -0.99
N TYR A 285 30.96 -3.13 -1.93
CA TYR A 285 32.28 -3.75 -2.06
C TYR A 285 33.47 -2.78 -2.02
N PRO A 286 33.41 -1.61 -2.69
CA PRO A 286 34.52 -0.67 -2.66
C PRO A 286 34.85 -0.16 -1.24
N PHE A 287 33.91 -0.21 -0.28
CA PHE A 287 34.07 0.42 1.04
C PHE A 287 34.56 -0.52 2.13
N TYR A 288 34.89 -1.78 1.81
CA TYR A 288 35.35 -2.78 2.78
C TYR A 288 36.65 -2.41 3.51
N PHE A 289 37.42 -1.44 3.01
CA PHE A 289 38.65 -0.99 3.66
C PHE A 289 38.41 -0.13 4.91
N VAL A 290 37.19 0.40 5.11
CA VAL A 290 36.83 1.18 6.30
C VAL A 290 36.35 0.22 7.42
N PRO A 291 37.07 0.09 8.54
CA PRO A 291 36.78 -0.94 9.56
C PRO A 291 35.35 -0.91 10.12
N GLU A 292 34.82 0.28 10.39
CA GLU A 292 33.47 0.45 10.95
C GLU A 292 32.37 0.07 9.95
N ILE A 293 32.57 0.39 8.67
CA ILE A 293 31.67 -0.03 7.58
C ILE A 293 31.75 -1.54 7.40
N LYS A 294 32.98 -2.08 7.45
CA LYS A 294 33.28 -3.50 7.31
C LYS A 294 32.46 -4.33 8.30
N GLU A 295 32.56 -4.02 9.60
CA GLU A 295 31.86 -4.76 10.66
C GLU A 295 30.33 -4.69 10.51
N ASN A 296 29.77 -3.50 10.29
CA ASN A 296 28.32 -3.33 10.13
C ASN A 296 27.79 -4.07 8.88
N LEU A 297 28.55 -4.04 7.79
CA LEU A 297 28.19 -4.73 6.54
C LEU A 297 28.32 -6.24 6.66
N GLU A 298 29.36 -6.73 7.33
CA GLU A 298 29.54 -8.15 7.66
C GLU A 298 28.35 -8.67 8.46
N TYR A 299 27.95 -7.93 9.51
CA TYR A 299 26.78 -8.24 10.30
C TYR A 299 25.50 -8.28 9.44
N ALA A 300 25.23 -7.22 8.67
CA ALA A 300 24.04 -7.15 7.82
C ALA A 300 23.99 -8.27 6.77
N LEU A 301 25.12 -8.57 6.11
CA LEU A 301 25.21 -9.68 5.15
C LEU A 301 25.01 -11.03 5.81
N SER A 302 25.56 -11.23 7.00
CA SER A 302 25.37 -12.46 7.78
C SER A 302 23.91 -12.67 8.15
N GLN A 303 23.19 -11.61 8.56
CA GLN A 303 21.76 -11.68 8.84
C GLN A 303 20.95 -11.94 7.56
N CYS A 304 21.25 -11.27 6.45
CA CYS A 304 20.57 -11.50 5.17
C CYS A 304 20.75 -12.96 4.70
N LEU A 305 21.96 -13.53 4.84
CA LEU A 305 22.23 -14.92 4.49
C LEU A 305 21.50 -15.90 5.41
N LEU A 306 21.48 -15.63 6.72
CA LEU A 306 20.67 -16.41 7.66
C LEU A 306 19.19 -16.39 7.27
N ASP A 307 18.68 -15.22 6.90
CA ASP A 307 17.28 -15.10 6.51
C ASP A 307 16.96 -15.94 5.27
N LEU A 308 17.86 -15.95 4.27
CA LEU A 308 17.73 -16.77 3.07
C LEU A 308 17.83 -18.28 3.37
N GLU A 309 18.77 -18.68 4.23
CA GLU A 309 18.93 -20.08 4.65
C GLU A 309 17.66 -20.64 5.28
N LEU A 310 17.04 -19.87 6.18
CA LEU A 310 15.80 -20.29 6.83
C LEU A 310 14.65 -20.47 5.84
N ILE A 311 14.59 -19.65 4.77
CA ILE A 311 13.61 -19.85 3.70
C ILE A 311 13.90 -21.16 2.95
N ILE A 312 15.18 -21.41 2.61
CA ILE A 312 15.63 -22.61 1.90
C ILE A 312 15.34 -23.87 2.70
N GLU A 313 15.67 -23.89 3.98
CA GLU A 313 15.37 -24.98 4.91
C GLU A 313 13.87 -25.27 4.93
N LYS A 314 13.04 -24.23 5.06
CA LYS A 314 11.59 -24.40 5.05
C LYS A 314 11.04 -24.89 3.71
N LEU A 315 11.63 -24.46 2.59
CA LEU A 315 11.28 -24.95 1.26
C LEU A 315 11.70 -26.41 1.05
N GLN A 316 12.76 -26.89 1.70
CA GLN A 316 13.16 -28.30 1.64
C GLN A 316 12.14 -29.22 2.32
N GLU A 317 11.46 -28.73 3.37
CA GLU A 317 10.35 -29.39 4.07
C GLU A 317 9.01 -29.27 3.34
N ALA A 318 8.90 -28.36 2.36
CA ALA A 318 7.66 -28.12 1.64
C ALA A 318 7.28 -29.29 0.70
N PRO A 319 5.99 -29.47 0.40
CA PRO A 319 5.52 -30.41 -0.61
C PRO A 319 6.24 -30.23 -1.97
N SER A 320 6.40 -31.34 -2.70
CA SER A 320 7.20 -31.41 -3.95
C SER A 320 6.77 -30.38 -4.98
N GLU A 321 5.48 -30.08 -5.03
CA GLU A 321 4.85 -29.17 -5.98
C GLU A 321 5.40 -27.74 -5.87
N ILE A 322 5.70 -27.28 -4.66
CA ILE A 322 6.31 -25.96 -4.40
C ILE A 322 7.84 -26.07 -4.37
N LYS A 323 8.34 -27.13 -3.73
CA LYS A 323 9.78 -27.35 -3.53
C LYS A 323 10.53 -27.45 -4.85
N GLU A 324 10.00 -28.13 -5.85
CA GLU A 324 10.73 -28.36 -7.10
C GLU A 324 10.97 -27.08 -7.90
N GLU A 325 9.97 -26.20 -7.97
CA GLU A 325 10.01 -24.93 -8.69
C GLU A 325 10.81 -23.87 -7.92
N LEU A 326 10.48 -23.64 -6.64
CA LEU A 326 10.95 -22.46 -5.93
C LEU A 326 12.33 -22.61 -5.31
N LEU A 327 12.66 -23.79 -4.81
CA LEU A 327 13.94 -24.01 -4.13
C LEU A 327 15.12 -23.68 -5.05
N GLY A 328 15.05 -24.03 -6.35
CA GLY A 328 16.10 -23.66 -7.31
C GLY A 328 16.25 -22.15 -7.44
N ARG A 329 15.13 -21.43 -7.56
CA ARG A 329 15.13 -19.97 -7.72
C ARG A 329 15.69 -19.24 -6.49
N PHE A 330 15.35 -19.68 -5.28
CA PHE A 330 15.89 -19.09 -4.06
C PHE A 330 17.38 -19.40 -3.87
N LEU A 331 17.84 -20.57 -4.31
CA LEU A 331 19.27 -20.90 -4.32
C LEU A 331 20.05 -20.04 -5.35
N ASP A 332 19.40 -19.69 -6.46
CA ASP A 332 19.93 -18.77 -7.49
C ASP A 332 19.82 -17.28 -7.12
N ALA A 333 19.24 -16.94 -5.96
CA ALA A 333 19.15 -15.56 -5.51
C ALA A 333 20.52 -14.94 -5.24
N LEU A 334 21.55 -15.76 -4.95
CA LEU A 334 22.92 -15.31 -4.74
C LEU A 334 23.65 -15.07 -6.08
N PRO A 335 24.15 -13.85 -6.37
CA PRO A 335 24.85 -13.53 -7.62
C PRO A 335 26.03 -14.47 -7.90
N HIS A 336 26.28 -14.92 -9.13
CA HIS A 336 27.33 -15.93 -9.44
C HIS A 336 28.72 -15.62 -8.87
N ASP A 337 29.13 -14.36 -8.81
CA ASP A 337 30.44 -13.98 -8.25
C ASP A 337 30.42 -13.73 -6.73
N PHE A 338 29.27 -13.87 -6.06
CA PHE A 338 29.10 -13.53 -4.64
C PHE A 338 30.10 -14.23 -3.72
N VAL A 339 30.26 -15.55 -3.82
CA VAL A 339 31.23 -16.32 -3.02
C VAL A 339 32.66 -15.82 -3.27
N LYS A 340 33.03 -15.59 -4.53
CA LYS A 340 34.36 -15.10 -4.91
C LYS A 340 34.61 -13.70 -4.36
N SER A 341 33.61 -12.81 -4.45
CA SER A 341 33.67 -11.47 -3.87
C SER A 341 33.85 -11.52 -2.35
N LEU A 342 33.12 -12.37 -1.64
CA LEU A 342 33.29 -12.53 -0.19
C LEU A 342 34.69 -13.04 0.19
N LYS A 343 35.22 -14.03 -0.54
CA LYS A 343 36.61 -14.53 -0.34
C LYS A 343 37.63 -13.42 -0.57
N ASN A 344 37.49 -12.66 -1.65
CA ASN A 344 38.39 -11.54 -1.97
C ASN A 344 38.33 -10.40 -0.94
N ALA A 345 37.18 -10.20 -0.29
CA ALA A 345 36.99 -9.22 0.78
C ALA A 345 37.42 -9.74 2.17
N GLY A 346 37.84 -11.00 2.28
CA GLY A 346 38.31 -11.61 3.53
C GLY A 346 37.20 -12.13 4.46
N TYR A 347 36.00 -12.40 3.95
CA TYR A 347 34.91 -13.03 4.72
C TYR A 347 34.80 -14.51 4.43
N GLU A 348 35.82 -15.27 4.85
CA GLU A 348 35.86 -16.71 4.57
C GLU A 348 34.64 -17.45 5.13
N HIS A 349 34.20 -17.12 6.34
CA HIS A 349 33.04 -17.75 6.97
C HIS A 349 31.71 -17.46 6.23
N LEU A 350 31.50 -16.24 5.72
CA LEU A 350 30.33 -15.91 4.89
C LEU A 350 30.41 -16.59 3.53
N ALA A 351 31.62 -16.65 2.95
CA ALA A 351 31.84 -17.30 1.67
C ALA A 351 31.55 -18.80 1.77
N GLU A 352 32.03 -19.48 2.82
CA GLU A 352 31.73 -20.88 3.10
C GLU A 352 30.22 -21.10 3.24
N ARG A 353 29.55 -20.23 4.00
CA ARG A 353 28.09 -20.27 4.17
C ARG A 353 27.34 -20.17 2.84
N ALA A 354 27.72 -19.21 2.00
CA ALA A 354 27.16 -19.03 0.66
C ALA A 354 27.51 -20.18 -0.30
N GLU A 355 28.67 -20.80 -0.13
CA GLU A 355 29.11 -21.96 -0.92
C GLU A 355 28.27 -23.19 -0.58
N ARG A 356 27.99 -23.46 0.71
CA ARG A 356 27.07 -24.53 1.13
C ARG A 356 25.68 -24.38 0.52
N LEU A 357 25.16 -23.14 0.49
CA LEU A 357 23.89 -22.87 -0.18
C LEU A 357 23.93 -23.21 -1.67
N ARG A 358 25.05 -22.97 -2.36
CA ARG A 358 25.18 -23.35 -3.78
C ARG A 358 25.36 -24.84 -4.00
N GLU A 359 26.04 -25.53 -3.11
CA GLU A 359 26.20 -26.99 -3.18
C GLU A 359 24.84 -27.67 -3.11
N LEU A 360 23.97 -27.22 -2.21
CA LEU A 360 22.57 -27.67 -2.15
C LEU A 360 21.81 -27.47 -3.47
N ALA A 361 22.15 -26.43 -4.23
CA ALA A 361 21.58 -26.19 -5.57
C ALA A 361 22.06 -27.21 -6.60
N ARG A 362 23.37 -27.46 -6.63
CA ARG A 362 24.00 -28.40 -7.58
C ARG A 362 23.54 -29.83 -7.35
N GLU A 363 23.46 -30.28 -6.10
CA GLU A 363 22.97 -31.63 -5.78
C GLU A 363 21.55 -31.87 -6.32
N LYS A 364 20.70 -30.84 -6.28
CA LYS A 364 19.34 -30.92 -6.82
C LYS A 364 19.32 -31.00 -8.36
N GLU A 365 20.17 -30.25 -9.04
CA GLU A 365 20.28 -30.30 -10.51
C GLU A 365 20.76 -31.68 -10.99
N MET A 366 21.75 -32.27 -10.30
CA MET A 366 22.25 -33.61 -10.61
C MET A 366 21.15 -34.66 -10.44
N ASN A 367 20.39 -34.60 -9.34
CA ASN A 367 19.27 -35.53 -9.10
C ASN A 367 18.13 -35.38 -10.12
N LYS A 368 17.92 -34.20 -10.72
CA LYS A 368 16.93 -34.03 -11.80
C LYS A 368 17.39 -34.64 -13.13
N GLY A 369 18.70 -34.64 -13.41
CA GLY A 369 19.26 -35.20 -14.64
C GLY A 369 19.09 -36.72 -14.75
N ASP A 370 19.22 -37.44 -13.63
CA ASP A 370 19.13 -38.90 -13.62
C ASP A 370 17.70 -39.41 -13.90
N PHE A 371 16.67 -38.64 -13.54
CA PHE A 371 15.26 -39.00 -13.80
C PHE A 371 14.81 -38.84 -15.26
N ILE A 372 15.55 -38.10 -16.09
CA ILE A 372 15.19 -37.86 -17.50
C ILE A 372 15.85 -38.90 -18.43
N SER A 373 16.69 -39.81 -17.89
CA SER A 373 17.44 -40.81 -18.67
C SER A 373 16.80 -42.21 -18.75
N ILE A 374 15.50 -42.35 -18.44
CA ILE A 374 14.76 -43.63 -18.52
C ILE A 374 13.71 -43.61 -19.62
#